data_AF-A0A7X8KX05-F1
#
_entry.id   AF-A0A7X8KX05-F1
#
_cell.length_a   1.000
_cell.length_b   1.000
_cell.length_c   1.000
_cell.angle_alpha   90.00
_cell.angle_beta   90.00
_cell.angle_gamma   90.00
#
_symmetry.space_group_name_H-M   'P 1'
#
loop_
_entity.id
_entity.type
_entity.pdbx_description
1 polymer ?
#
loop_
_entity_poly.entity_id
_entity_poly.type
_entity_poly.pdbx_seq_one_letter_code
_entity_poly.pdbx_strand_id
1 'polypeptide(L)'
;FLSNGIIKKLNDIALSNPYHNNTLITRKSEIAKLKPSSVTNFETYVMKDIIVDGEEALSEGEQEEDLLKQKQDIHAKLYLKTKYSNSELFIGSLNASNNACYGNVEFLFKLYGKRRYLNVDLLRKDLFGDSDKDNPFEKAEIRDDEEPELTAADNLEKIIKKICRLKSHACISGGGDVYSIDIQFEGPIENDNVFIKPLLSNQEKALSNHLVFENLKMLQLSEFYIIKAISGEESVYRLIKIKTENMPENRESSIVNDIIKDKNGFIQYISFVLGDDYLLSLLENKNNMKYGFLFGNGEIIPALYEKMLRAAARSPQKFSDIKKILDLITEDNIIPDGFKELYQAFERVVAKK
;
A
#
# COMPACT_ATOMS: atom_id res chain seq x y z
N PHE A 1 -6.18 -5.17 15.06
CA PHE A 1 -5.10 -6.19 14.97
C PHE A 1 -5.51 -7.49 15.63
N LEU A 2 -6.21 -7.46 16.76
CA LEU A 2 -6.69 -8.65 17.45
C LEU A 2 -8.22 -8.73 17.39
N SER A 3 -8.74 -9.94 17.57
CA SER A 3 -10.15 -10.14 17.93
C SER A 3 -10.21 -11.11 19.10
N ASN A 4 -10.98 -10.76 20.13
CA ASN A 4 -11.09 -11.56 21.37
C ASN A 4 -11.32 -13.05 21.09
N GLY A 5 -12.23 -13.36 20.16
CA GLY A 5 -12.57 -14.75 19.81
C GLY A 5 -11.42 -15.53 19.17
N ILE A 6 -10.53 -14.88 18.40
CA ILE A 6 -9.36 -15.55 17.82
C ILE A 6 -8.30 -15.78 18.90
N ILE A 7 -8.06 -14.79 19.75
CA ILE A 7 -7.12 -14.94 20.87
C ILE A 7 -7.58 -16.02 21.83
N LYS A 8 -8.88 -16.09 22.15
CA LYS A 8 -9.45 -17.19 22.94
C LYS A 8 -9.18 -18.56 22.31
N LYS A 9 -9.40 -18.71 21.00
CA LYS A 9 -9.08 -19.97 20.29
C LYS A 9 -7.61 -20.33 20.38
N LEU A 10 -6.69 -19.36 20.25
CA LEU A 10 -5.26 -19.58 20.41
C LEU A 10 -4.90 -19.97 21.85
N ASN A 11 -5.56 -19.37 22.84
CA ASN A 11 -5.42 -19.67 24.26
C ASN A 11 -5.88 -21.09 24.60
N ASP A 12 -6.99 -21.53 24.03
CA ASP A 12 -7.55 -22.87 24.25
C ASP A 12 -6.65 -23.99 23.70
N ILE A 13 -5.88 -23.71 22.63
CA ILE A 13 -4.94 -24.66 22.01
C ILE A 13 -3.48 -24.42 22.40
N ALA A 14 -3.23 -23.47 23.30
CA ALA A 14 -1.87 -23.09 23.68
C ALA A 14 -1.15 -24.27 24.35
N LEU A 15 0.12 -24.44 24.01
CA LEU A 15 0.96 -25.44 24.67
C LEU A 15 1.33 -24.92 26.07
N SER A 16 1.40 -25.82 27.05
CA SER A 16 1.93 -25.48 28.37
C SER A 16 3.45 -25.45 28.35
N ASN A 17 4.02 -24.49 29.07
CA ASN A 17 5.45 -24.42 29.37
C ASN A 17 5.60 -24.46 30.90
N PRO A 18 6.43 -25.36 31.46
CA PRO A 18 6.55 -25.51 32.91
C PRO A 18 7.25 -24.33 33.59
N TYR A 19 7.93 -23.45 32.84
CA TYR A 19 8.75 -22.38 33.40
C TYR A 19 8.03 -21.02 33.41
N HIS A 20 7.21 -20.74 32.41
CA HIS A 20 6.45 -19.49 32.31
C HIS A 20 5.24 -19.64 31.39
N ASN A 21 4.31 -18.71 31.48
CA ASN A 21 3.17 -18.60 30.56
C ASN A 21 3.65 -18.25 29.14
N ASN A 22 2.78 -18.47 28.15
CA ASN A 22 3.08 -18.09 26.76
C ASN A 22 3.14 -16.56 26.62
N THR A 23 3.74 -16.05 25.56
CA THR A 23 3.87 -14.59 25.35
C THR A 23 2.90 -14.10 24.28
N LEU A 24 2.14 -13.04 24.58
CA LEU A 24 1.40 -12.25 23.61
C LEU A 24 1.97 -10.83 23.58
N ILE A 25 2.45 -10.37 22.44
CA ILE A 25 2.93 -8.99 22.24
C ILE A 25 1.95 -8.29 21.30
N THR A 26 1.42 -7.14 21.69
CA THR A 26 0.44 -6.39 20.89
C THR A 26 0.54 -4.89 21.13
N ARG A 27 -0.24 -4.13 20.37
CA ARG A 27 -0.39 -2.67 20.51
C ARG A 27 -1.23 -2.34 21.74
N LYS A 28 -0.89 -1.24 22.42
CA LYS A 28 -1.65 -0.74 23.59
C LYS A 28 -3.13 -0.51 23.28
N SER A 29 -3.43 -0.01 22.07
CA SER A 29 -4.80 0.21 21.57
C SER A 29 -5.63 -1.06 21.36
N GLU A 30 -5.01 -2.23 21.33
CA GLU A 30 -5.70 -3.51 21.12
C GLU A 30 -6.04 -4.23 22.43
N ILE A 31 -5.50 -3.75 23.56
CA ILE A 31 -5.71 -4.35 24.89
C ILE A 31 -7.18 -4.33 25.29
N ALA A 32 -7.88 -3.21 25.06
CA ALA A 32 -9.31 -3.05 25.37
C ALA A 32 -10.23 -4.03 24.60
N LYS A 33 -9.73 -4.69 23.54
CA LYS A 33 -10.50 -5.67 22.76
C LYS A 33 -10.41 -7.07 23.35
N LEU A 34 -9.59 -7.31 24.37
CA LEU A 34 -9.35 -8.62 24.96
C LEU A 34 -10.07 -8.75 26.29
N LYS A 35 -10.54 -9.98 26.60
CA LYS A 35 -11.10 -10.32 27.90
C LYS A 35 -10.09 -11.12 28.71
N PRO A 36 -10.04 -10.99 30.05
CA PRO A 36 -9.12 -11.75 30.89
C PRO A 36 -9.21 -13.27 30.67
N SER A 37 -10.44 -13.76 30.47
CA SER A 37 -10.72 -15.18 30.19
C SER A 37 -10.14 -15.69 28.85
N SER A 38 -9.79 -14.80 27.93
CA SER A 38 -9.25 -15.15 26.61
C SER A 38 -7.73 -15.28 26.59
N VAL A 39 -7.03 -14.86 27.64
CA VAL A 39 -5.54 -14.80 27.69
C VAL A 39 -4.96 -15.54 28.90
N THR A 40 -5.71 -16.43 29.53
CA THR A 40 -5.30 -17.10 30.78
C THR A 40 -3.96 -17.85 30.69
N ASN A 41 -3.59 -18.34 29.50
CA ASN A 41 -2.33 -19.03 29.24
C ASN A 41 -1.23 -18.12 28.68
N PHE A 42 -1.47 -16.81 28.59
CA PHE A 42 -0.58 -15.81 28.01
C PHE A 42 -0.26 -14.67 28.98
N GLU A 43 1.00 -14.27 29.04
CA GLU A 43 1.43 -12.95 29.50
C GLU A 43 1.34 -11.98 28.34
N THR A 44 0.59 -10.90 28.53
CA THR A 44 0.40 -9.88 27.50
C THR A 44 1.37 -8.72 27.72
N TYR A 45 1.99 -8.27 26.63
CA TYR A 45 2.98 -7.21 26.61
C TYR A 45 2.62 -6.16 25.54
N VAL A 46 2.96 -4.91 25.81
CA VAL A 46 2.85 -3.77 24.88
C VAL A 46 4.20 -3.06 24.80
N MET A 47 4.46 -2.32 23.72
CA MET A 47 5.69 -1.53 23.60
C MET A 47 5.70 -0.38 24.63
N LYS A 48 6.84 -0.13 25.27
CA LYS A 48 7.02 0.97 26.22
C LYS A 48 6.91 2.32 25.52
N ASP A 49 6.19 3.27 26.13
CA ASP A 49 5.97 4.61 25.55
C ASP A 49 7.31 5.34 25.26
N ILE A 50 8.34 5.19 26.12
CA ILE A 50 9.67 5.80 25.91
C ILE A 50 10.39 5.35 24.63
N ILE A 51 10.10 4.15 24.13
CA ILE A 51 10.68 3.64 22.87
C ILE A 51 9.94 4.25 21.69
N VAL A 52 8.61 4.36 21.80
CA VAL A 52 7.76 4.99 20.78
C VAL A 52 8.11 6.48 20.62
N ASP A 53 8.35 7.18 21.73
CA ASP A 53 8.64 8.62 21.75
C ASP A 53 10.14 8.93 21.60
N GLY A 54 11.05 8.01 21.96
CA GLY A 54 12.50 8.23 21.94
C GLY A 54 13.11 8.24 20.53
N GLU A 55 12.57 7.46 19.59
CA GLU A 55 12.98 7.54 18.18
C GLU A 55 12.41 8.78 17.47
N GLU A 56 11.33 9.37 17.99
CA GLU A 56 10.80 10.66 17.52
C GLU A 56 11.86 11.76 17.65
N ALA A 57 12.60 11.76 18.78
CA ALA A 57 13.63 12.75 19.09
C ALA A 57 14.95 12.52 18.31
N LEU A 58 15.24 11.30 17.86
CA LEU A 58 16.44 10.99 17.08
C LEU A 58 16.29 11.26 15.58
N SER A 59 15.06 11.49 15.11
CA SER A 59 14.76 11.89 13.72
C SER A 59 14.73 13.41 13.51
N GLU A 60 15.12 14.20 14.50
CA GLU A 60 15.21 15.67 14.44
C GLU A 60 16.43 16.15 13.62
N GLY A 61 16.47 15.76 12.36
CA GLY A 61 17.51 16.14 11.42
C GLY A 61 16.98 16.14 10.01
N GLU A 62 15.91 16.89 9.73
CA GLU A 62 15.62 17.61 8.46
C GLU A 62 14.17 18.16 8.45
N GLN A 63 14.06 19.48 8.51
CA GLN A 63 12.98 20.38 8.01
C GLN A 63 11.50 20.18 8.42
N GLU A 64 10.89 21.33 8.77
CA GLU A 64 9.56 21.57 9.33
C GLU A 64 8.34 21.26 8.43
N GLU A 65 8.32 20.18 7.63
CA GLU A 65 7.14 19.84 6.79
C GLU A 65 6.50 18.45 7.03
N ASP A 66 6.92 17.65 8.01
CA ASP A 66 6.26 16.39 8.36
C ASP A 66 5.29 16.53 9.55
N LEU A 67 4.10 17.09 9.30
CA LEU A 67 2.94 17.11 10.22
C LEU A 67 2.33 15.73 10.50
N LEU A 68 2.99 14.63 10.13
CA LEU A 68 2.59 13.27 10.47
C LEU A 68 3.82 12.46 10.89
N LYS A 69 4.39 12.81 12.04
CA LYS A 69 5.26 11.92 12.82
C LYS A 69 4.53 10.57 12.96
N GLN A 70 4.85 9.59 12.11
CA GLN A 70 4.26 8.26 12.20
C GLN A 70 4.79 7.62 13.48
N LYS A 71 3.93 7.55 14.51
CA LYS A 71 4.19 6.72 15.68
C LYS A 71 4.56 5.32 15.19
N GLN A 72 5.80 4.90 15.43
CA GLN A 72 6.17 3.52 15.15
C GLN A 72 5.37 2.63 16.09
N ASP A 73 4.53 1.77 15.51
CA ASP A 73 3.63 0.88 16.22
C ASP A 73 3.78 -0.54 15.65
N ILE A 74 3.59 -1.57 16.48
CA ILE A 74 3.92 -2.97 16.15
C ILE A 74 3.18 -3.41 14.88
N HIS A 75 3.88 -3.64 13.77
CA HIS A 75 3.27 -4.06 12.50
C HIS A 75 3.53 -5.54 12.14
N ALA A 76 4.61 -6.14 12.66
CA ALA A 76 4.93 -7.54 12.40
C ALA A 76 3.84 -8.49 12.92
N LYS A 77 3.53 -9.55 12.16
CA LYS A 77 2.70 -10.66 12.64
C LYS A 77 3.52 -11.94 12.62
N LEU A 78 3.68 -12.52 13.80
CA LEU A 78 4.55 -13.66 14.02
C LEU A 78 3.91 -14.61 15.03
N TYR A 79 3.94 -15.90 14.74
CA TYR A 79 3.46 -16.96 15.63
C TYR A 79 4.53 -18.04 15.73
N LEU A 80 5.07 -18.26 16.92
CA LEU A 80 6.05 -19.33 17.15
C LEU A 80 5.48 -20.32 18.15
N LYS A 81 5.48 -21.61 17.78
CA LYS A 81 5.24 -22.70 18.73
C LYS A 81 6.41 -23.67 18.74
N THR A 82 6.74 -24.18 19.91
CA THR A 82 7.75 -25.23 20.10
C THR A 82 7.09 -26.45 20.72
N LYS A 83 7.18 -27.61 20.07
CA LYS A 83 6.63 -28.87 20.59
C LYS A 83 7.64 -30.00 20.39
N TYR A 84 7.95 -30.71 21.48
CA TYR A 84 8.98 -31.76 21.50
C TYR A 84 10.32 -31.22 20.94
N SER A 85 10.87 -31.88 19.92
CA SER A 85 12.16 -31.56 19.32
C SER A 85 12.11 -30.52 18.19
N ASN A 86 10.94 -29.95 17.88
CA ASN A 86 10.76 -29.09 16.71
C ASN A 86 9.97 -27.83 17.03
N SER A 87 10.14 -26.84 16.16
CA SER A 87 9.47 -25.54 16.22
C SER A 87 8.90 -25.16 14.87
N GLU A 88 7.78 -24.45 14.91
CA GLU A 88 7.10 -23.91 13.74
C GLU A 88 6.93 -22.41 13.93
N LEU A 89 7.57 -21.64 13.05
CA LEU A 89 7.47 -20.19 12.99
C LEU A 89 6.59 -19.81 11.79
N PHE A 90 5.53 -19.06 12.06
CA PHE A 90 4.65 -18.49 11.05
C PHE A 90 4.89 -16.99 10.99
N ILE A 91 5.16 -16.45 9.81
CA ILE A 91 5.33 -15.02 9.56
C ILE A 91 4.58 -14.60 8.31
N GLY A 92 3.94 -13.44 8.33
CA GLY A 92 3.24 -12.92 7.17
C GLY A 92 2.26 -11.80 7.50
N SER A 93 1.18 -11.70 6.73
CA SER A 93 0.19 -10.62 6.87
C SER A 93 -0.92 -10.92 7.89
N LEU A 94 -1.06 -12.18 8.30
CA LEU A 94 -2.19 -12.64 9.13
C LEU A 94 -2.13 -12.10 10.55
N ASN A 95 -2.99 -11.13 10.83
CA ASN A 95 -3.35 -10.67 12.17
C ASN A 95 -4.17 -11.73 12.94
N ALA A 96 -4.10 -11.76 14.27
CA ALA A 96 -4.92 -12.65 15.10
C ALA A 96 -6.35 -12.09 15.27
N SER A 97 -7.06 -11.90 14.15
CA SER A 97 -8.36 -11.24 14.06
C SER A 97 -9.33 -12.00 13.18
N ASN A 98 -10.64 -11.86 13.42
CA ASN A 98 -11.67 -12.56 12.65
C ASN A 98 -11.60 -12.24 11.15
N ASN A 99 -11.37 -10.97 10.79
CA ASN A 99 -11.28 -10.57 9.38
C ASN A 99 -10.08 -11.22 8.68
N ALA A 100 -8.92 -11.30 9.35
CA ALA A 100 -7.75 -11.96 8.78
C ALA A 100 -7.97 -13.48 8.62
N CYS A 101 -8.66 -14.13 9.57
CA CYS A 101 -8.91 -15.57 9.48
C CYS A 101 -10.00 -15.96 8.48
N TYR A 102 -10.99 -15.09 8.21
CA TYR A 102 -12.22 -15.48 7.49
C TYR A 102 -12.68 -14.51 6.40
N GLY A 103 -11.98 -13.40 6.15
CA GLY A 103 -12.43 -12.36 5.21
C GLY A 103 -11.35 -11.88 4.25
N ASN A 104 -10.22 -11.43 4.78
CA ASN A 104 -9.12 -10.91 3.98
C ASN A 104 -8.41 -12.02 3.21
N VAL A 105 -7.76 -11.64 2.10
CA VAL A 105 -6.74 -12.48 1.46
C VAL A 105 -5.44 -12.27 2.24
N GLU A 106 -5.03 -13.29 2.99
CA GLU A 106 -3.81 -13.27 3.81
C GLU A 106 -2.77 -14.25 3.29
N PHE A 107 -1.51 -13.97 3.58
CA PHE A 107 -0.39 -14.85 3.24
C PHE A 107 0.48 -15.14 4.48
N LEU A 108 0.93 -16.38 4.62
CA LEU A 108 1.80 -16.85 5.71
C LEU A 108 2.91 -17.77 5.18
N PHE A 109 4.15 -17.49 5.57
CA PHE A 109 5.26 -18.44 5.48
C PHE A 109 5.34 -19.27 6.75
N LYS A 110 5.39 -20.60 6.60
CA LYS A 110 5.70 -21.53 7.68
C LYS A 110 7.15 -21.98 7.56
N LEU A 111 7.98 -21.59 8.52
CA LEU A 111 9.35 -22.08 8.68
C LEU A 111 9.37 -23.17 9.76
N TYR A 112 10.09 -24.25 9.48
CA TYR A 112 10.24 -25.39 10.38
C TYR A 112 11.70 -25.56 10.79
N GLY A 113 11.94 -25.74 12.09
CA GLY A 113 13.29 -25.87 12.62
C GLY A 113 13.37 -26.81 13.82
N LYS A 114 14.59 -27.23 14.17
CA LYS A 114 14.85 -27.98 15.40
C LYS A 114 14.81 -27.05 16.60
N ARG A 115 14.21 -27.52 17.71
CA ARG A 115 14.06 -26.75 18.97
C ARG A 115 15.36 -26.10 19.43
N ARG A 116 16.49 -26.80 19.28
CA ARG A 116 17.81 -26.30 19.71
C ARG A 116 18.30 -25.06 18.97
N TYR A 117 17.78 -24.76 17.78
CA TYR A 117 18.15 -23.59 16.99
C TYR A 117 17.06 -22.53 16.96
N LEU A 118 15.80 -22.94 17.09
CA LEU A 118 14.65 -22.06 17.06
C LEU A 118 13.66 -22.54 18.12
N ASN A 119 13.35 -21.72 19.12
CA ASN A 119 12.30 -22.01 20.08
C ASN A 119 11.76 -20.73 20.72
N VAL A 120 10.63 -20.86 21.42
CA VAL A 120 9.94 -19.73 22.06
C VAL A 120 10.81 -19.02 23.11
N ASP A 121 11.68 -19.74 23.81
CA ASP A 121 12.53 -19.18 24.87
C ASP A 121 13.67 -18.34 24.26
N LEU A 122 14.30 -18.85 23.19
CA LEU A 122 15.31 -18.11 22.42
C LEU A 122 14.72 -16.85 21.79
N LEU A 123 13.57 -16.94 21.13
CA LEU A 123 12.94 -15.77 20.52
C LEU A 123 12.52 -14.75 21.60
N ARG A 124 11.98 -15.22 22.74
CA ARG A 124 11.62 -14.33 23.85
C ARG A 124 12.84 -13.61 24.39
N LYS A 125 13.97 -14.32 24.55
CA LYS A 125 15.24 -13.71 24.95
C LYS A 125 15.72 -12.67 23.95
N ASP A 126 15.71 -12.98 22.65
CA ASP A 126 16.13 -12.06 21.59
C ASP A 126 15.26 -10.79 21.52
N LEU A 127 13.95 -10.92 21.80
CA LEU A 127 13.02 -9.79 21.81
C LEU A 127 13.08 -8.96 23.09
N PHE A 128 13.30 -9.58 24.25
CA PHE A 128 13.27 -8.89 25.55
C PHE A 128 14.66 -8.45 26.04
N GLY A 129 15.74 -8.92 25.40
CA GLY A 129 17.10 -8.64 25.82
C GLY A 129 17.53 -9.41 27.07
N ASP A 130 18.74 -9.11 27.56
CA ASP A 130 19.34 -9.78 28.71
C ASP A 130 18.88 -9.20 30.06
N SER A 131 18.28 -8.00 30.08
CA SER A 131 17.78 -7.34 31.28
C SER A 131 16.46 -6.58 31.06
N ASP A 132 15.74 -6.29 32.15
CA ASP A 132 14.49 -5.51 32.09
C ASP A 132 14.67 -4.09 31.52
N LYS A 133 15.89 -3.55 31.59
CA LYS A 133 16.23 -2.26 30.98
C LYS A 133 16.27 -2.36 29.45
N ASP A 134 16.71 -3.50 28.93
CA ASP A 134 16.83 -3.75 27.49
C ASP A 134 15.49 -4.14 26.85
N ASN A 135 14.54 -4.61 27.67
CA ASN A 135 13.23 -5.03 27.18
C ASN A 135 12.43 -3.82 26.66
N PRO A 136 12.11 -3.75 25.35
CA PRO A 136 11.35 -2.65 24.79
C PRO A 136 9.85 -2.77 25.10
N PHE A 137 9.42 -3.87 25.73
CA PHE A 137 8.04 -4.14 26.07
C PHE A 137 7.80 -4.08 27.59
N GLU A 138 6.58 -3.69 27.96
CA GLU A 138 6.07 -3.73 29.33
C GLU A 138 4.85 -4.65 29.43
N LYS A 139 4.67 -5.27 30.59
CA LYS A 139 3.54 -6.18 30.83
C LYS A 139 2.25 -5.36 30.95
N ALA A 140 1.22 -5.75 30.21
CA ALA A 140 -0.09 -5.12 30.23
C ALA A 140 -1.10 -6.02 30.96
N GLU A 141 -1.86 -5.43 31.88
CA GLU A 141 -2.99 -6.09 32.50
C GLU A 141 -4.22 -5.98 31.60
N ILE A 142 -4.85 -7.12 31.32
CA ILE A 142 -6.15 -7.15 30.64
C ILE A 142 -7.23 -7.02 31.71
N ARG A 143 -8.06 -5.99 31.60
CA ARG A 143 -9.22 -5.78 32.46
C ARG A 143 -10.48 -6.23 31.74
N ASP A 144 -11.47 -6.65 32.51
CA ASP A 144 -12.81 -6.91 31.98
C ASP A 144 -13.54 -5.57 31.89
N ASP A 145 -13.04 -4.71 31.01
CA ASP A 145 -13.73 -3.48 30.65
C ASP A 145 -14.90 -3.85 29.74
N GLU A 146 -16.01 -3.12 29.81
CA GLU A 146 -17.10 -3.29 28.82
C GLU A 146 -16.49 -3.21 27.41
N GLU A 147 -16.98 -4.04 26.47
CA GLU A 147 -16.48 -3.99 25.09
C GLU A 147 -16.49 -2.53 24.65
N PRO A 148 -15.35 -2.00 24.16
CA PRO A 148 -15.25 -0.59 23.85
C PRO A 148 -16.44 -0.22 22.97
N GLU A 149 -17.20 0.78 23.37
CA GLU A 149 -18.28 1.30 22.54
C GLU A 149 -17.72 1.51 21.14
N LEU A 150 -18.45 1.02 20.13
CA LEU A 150 -18.06 1.20 18.75
C LEU A 150 -17.84 2.69 18.53
N THR A 151 -16.59 3.05 18.24
CA THR A 151 -16.27 4.44 17.95
C THR A 151 -17.09 4.91 16.75
N ALA A 152 -17.32 6.22 16.63
CA ALA A 152 -17.98 6.75 15.45
C ALA A 152 -17.26 6.31 14.17
N ALA A 153 -15.92 6.26 14.18
CA ALA A 153 -15.08 5.72 13.11
C ALA A 153 -15.36 4.24 12.80
N ASP A 154 -15.52 3.38 13.80
CA ASP A 154 -15.87 1.96 13.60
C ASP A 154 -17.25 1.81 12.93
N ASN A 155 -18.21 2.66 13.29
CA ASN A 155 -19.54 2.67 12.68
C ASN A 155 -19.47 3.16 11.23
N LEU A 156 -18.71 4.23 10.95
CA LEU A 156 -18.45 4.71 9.59
C LEU A 156 -17.76 3.66 8.72
N GLU A 157 -16.79 2.93 9.26
CA GLU A 157 -16.16 1.80 8.56
C GLU A 157 -17.16 0.69 8.20
N LYS A 158 -18.10 0.37 9.10
CA LYS A 158 -19.14 -0.63 8.83
C LYS A 158 -20.06 -0.17 7.70
N ILE A 159 -20.43 1.11 7.68
CA ILE A 159 -21.24 1.69 6.60
C ILE A 159 -20.51 1.55 5.26
N ILE A 160 -19.23 1.99 5.18
CA ILE A 160 -18.41 1.84 3.97
C ILE A 160 -18.30 0.39 3.54
N LYS A 161 -18.04 -0.55 4.47
CA LYS A 161 -17.95 -1.99 4.16
C LYS A 161 -19.24 -2.56 3.59
N LYS A 162 -20.42 -2.10 4.04
CA LYS A 162 -21.71 -2.50 3.47
C LYS A 162 -21.83 -2.02 2.03
N ILE A 163 -21.47 -0.76 1.76
CA ILE A 163 -21.52 -0.17 0.42
C ILE A 163 -20.57 -0.88 -0.54
N CYS A 164 -19.34 -1.17 -0.12
CA CYS A 164 -18.37 -1.89 -0.95
C CYS A 164 -18.78 -3.33 -1.31
N ARG A 165 -19.79 -3.89 -0.64
CA ARG A 165 -20.34 -5.23 -0.95
C ARG A 165 -21.50 -5.17 -1.93
N LEU A 166 -22.06 -3.99 -2.18
CA LEU A 166 -23.08 -3.82 -3.21
C LEU A 166 -22.45 -4.06 -4.58
N LYS A 167 -23.22 -4.65 -5.48
CA LYS A 167 -22.80 -4.71 -6.88
C LYS A 167 -22.96 -3.31 -7.47
N SER A 168 -21.96 -2.88 -8.21
CA SER A 168 -21.98 -1.60 -8.89
C SER A 168 -21.38 -1.70 -10.29
N HIS A 169 -21.87 -0.85 -11.17
CA HIS A 169 -21.35 -0.68 -12.51
C HIS A 169 -21.37 0.80 -12.87
N ALA A 170 -20.44 1.22 -13.72
CA ALA A 170 -20.41 2.55 -14.28
C ALA A 170 -20.37 2.49 -15.80
N CYS A 171 -20.97 3.48 -16.46
CA CYS A 171 -20.98 3.61 -17.91
C CYS A 171 -20.63 5.04 -18.30
N ILE A 172 -19.69 5.19 -19.22
CA ILE A 172 -19.29 6.50 -19.75
C ILE A 172 -20.12 6.82 -20.99
N SER A 173 -20.56 8.07 -21.07
CA SER A 173 -21.21 8.63 -22.24
C SER A 173 -20.57 9.98 -22.60
N GLY A 174 -20.82 10.45 -23.82
CA GLY A 174 -20.19 11.64 -24.38
C GLY A 174 -19.07 11.31 -25.37
N GLY A 175 -18.34 12.34 -25.79
CA GLY A 175 -17.31 12.23 -26.82
C GLY A 175 -16.73 13.58 -27.22
N GLY A 176 -15.53 13.56 -27.81
CA GLY A 176 -14.72 14.76 -28.02
C GLY A 176 -14.08 15.19 -26.71
N ASP A 177 -14.50 16.33 -26.16
CA ASP A 177 -13.87 16.97 -25.00
C ASP A 177 -14.65 16.83 -23.69
N VAL A 178 -15.91 16.39 -23.75
CA VAL A 178 -16.82 16.37 -22.60
C VAL A 178 -17.46 15.00 -22.43
N TYR A 179 -17.37 14.47 -21.22
CA TYR A 179 -17.83 13.15 -20.83
C TYR A 179 -18.70 13.21 -19.59
N SER A 180 -19.54 12.18 -19.46
CA SER A 180 -20.34 11.93 -18.27
C SER A 180 -20.15 10.48 -17.81
N ILE A 181 -20.16 10.25 -16.49
CA ILE A 181 -20.10 8.92 -15.87
C ILE A 181 -21.44 8.67 -15.18
N ASP A 182 -22.18 7.67 -15.64
CA ASP A 182 -23.36 7.12 -14.98
C ASP A 182 -22.93 5.97 -14.07
N ILE A 183 -23.29 5.99 -12.79
CA ILE A 183 -22.97 4.95 -11.81
C ILE A 183 -24.27 4.42 -11.21
N GLN A 184 -24.39 3.10 -11.18
CA GLN A 184 -25.52 2.40 -10.58
C GLN A 184 -25.06 1.41 -9.51
N PHE A 185 -25.78 1.41 -8.39
CA PHE A 185 -25.60 0.46 -7.29
C PHE A 185 -26.85 -0.41 -7.15
N GLU A 186 -26.65 -1.73 -7.06
CA GLU A 186 -27.70 -2.70 -6.78
C GLU A 186 -27.88 -2.86 -5.26
N GLY A 187 -29.06 -2.53 -4.76
CA GLY A 187 -29.43 -2.68 -3.34
C GLY A 187 -29.68 -1.34 -2.63
N PRO A 188 -30.27 -1.35 -1.43
CA PRO A 188 -30.69 -0.13 -0.76
C PRO A 188 -29.47 0.69 -0.28
N ILE A 189 -29.50 1.99 -0.57
CA ILE A 189 -28.58 2.98 -0.02
C ILE A 189 -29.40 3.95 0.81
N GLU A 190 -29.33 3.80 2.14
CA GLU A 190 -30.13 4.57 3.10
C GLU A 190 -29.29 5.55 3.93
N ASN A 191 -28.02 5.77 3.54
CA ASN A 191 -27.08 6.56 4.36
C ASN A 191 -26.87 7.95 3.76
N ASP A 192 -27.55 8.94 4.32
CA ASP A 192 -27.45 10.36 3.90
C ASP A 192 -26.08 10.99 4.24
N ASN A 193 -25.29 10.32 5.07
CA ASN A 193 -23.98 10.78 5.52
C ASN A 193 -22.81 10.21 4.70
N VAL A 194 -23.10 9.67 3.51
CA VAL A 194 -22.10 9.09 2.62
C VAL A 194 -22.06 9.83 1.29
N PHE A 195 -20.85 10.09 0.82
CA PHE A 195 -20.56 10.81 -0.41
C PHE A 195 -19.61 10.01 -1.28
N ILE A 196 -19.66 10.25 -2.59
CA ILE A 196 -18.79 9.64 -3.57
C ILE A 196 -18.30 10.68 -4.58
N LYS A 197 -17.05 10.53 -5.00
CA LYS A 197 -16.46 11.30 -6.11
C LYS A 197 -15.53 10.45 -6.97
N PRO A 198 -15.41 10.70 -8.28
CA PRO A 198 -14.34 10.12 -9.10
C PRO A 198 -12.97 10.53 -8.55
N LEU A 199 -11.98 9.65 -8.59
CA LEU A 199 -10.64 9.91 -8.02
C LEU A 199 -9.98 11.17 -8.60
N LEU A 200 -10.16 11.40 -9.91
CA LEU A 200 -9.52 12.47 -10.68
C LEU A 200 -10.44 13.69 -10.87
N SER A 201 -11.53 13.77 -10.10
CA SER A 201 -12.48 14.88 -10.13
C SER A 201 -12.82 15.34 -8.70
N ASN A 202 -13.11 16.64 -8.56
CA ASN A 202 -13.59 17.20 -7.30
C ASN A 202 -15.12 17.22 -7.20
N GLN A 203 -15.83 16.69 -8.20
CA GLN A 203 -17.28 16.56 -8.15
C GLN A 203 -17.66 15.51 -7.11
N GLU A 204 -18.12 15.96 -5.95
CA GLU A 204 -18.63 15.13 -4.88
C GLU A 204 -20.16 15.14 -4.91
N LYS A 205 -20.78 13.97 -4.76
CA LYS A 205 -22.23 13.81 -4.68
C LYS A 205 -22.58 12.92 -3.49
N ALA A 206 -23.74 13.17 -2.88
CA ALA A 206 -24.31 12.24 -1.91
C ALA A 206 -24.53 10.88 -2.57
N LEU A 207 -24.20 9.80 -1.88
CA LEU A 207 -24.30 8.46 -2.43
C LEU A 207 -25.78 8.08 -2.60
N SER A 208 -26.14 7.59 -3.78
CA SER A 208 -27.47 7.08 -4.09
C SER A 208 -27.37 5.88 -5.02
N ASN A 209 -28.50 5.21 -5.27
CA ASN A 209 -28.59 4.09 -6.20
C ASN A 209 -28.20 4.44 -7.63
N HIS A 210 -28.36 5.70 -8.03
CA HIS A 210 -28.06 6.18 -9.38
C HIS A 210 -27.49 7.58 -9.32
N LEU A 211 -26.29 7.74 -9.88
CA LEU A 211 -25.51 8.97 -9.86
C LEU A 211 -24.99 9.25 -11.26
N VAL A 212 -24.98 10.52 -11.65
CA VAL A 212 -24.36 10.96 -12.91
C VAL A 212 -23.36 12.06 -12.62
N PHE A 213 -22.09 11.90 -12.99
CA PHE A 213 -21.11 12.98 -13.00
C PHE A 213 -21.02 13.53 -14.41
N GLU A 214 -21.17 14.84 -14.59
CA GLU A 214 -21.27 15.49 -15.90
C GLU A 214 -20.08 16.42 -16.11
N ASN A 215 -19.85 16.84 -17.36
CA ASN A 215 -18.83 17.83 -17.71
C ASN A 215 -17.41 17.43 -17.29
N LEU A 216 -17.06 16.15 -17.42
CA LEU A 216 -15.73 15.62 -17.12
C LEU A 216 -14.85 15.66 -18.37
N LYS A 217 -13.58 16.01 -18.19
CA LYS A 217 -12.55 15.84 -19.22
C LYS A 217 -12.08 14.39 -19.27
N MET A 218 -11.50 13.98 -20.40
CA MET A 218 -10.96 12.62 -20.59
C MET A 218 -9.97 12.20 -19.50
N LEU A 219 -9.07 13.11 -19.08
CA LEU A 219 -8.08 12.86 -18.02
C LEU A 219 -8.70 12.68 -16.63
N GLN A 220 -9.98 13.03 -16.46
CA GLN A 220 -10.70 12.87 -15.18
C GLN A 220 -11.47 11.54 -15.09
N LEU A 221 -11.49 10.77 -16.18
CA LEU A 221 -12.15 9.46 -16.24
C LEU A 221 -11.23 8.40 -15.62
N SER A 222 -11.76 7.55 -14.75
CA SER A 222 -11.06 6.36 -14.24
C SER A 222 -12.05 5.35 -13.68
N GLU A 223 -11.60 4.13 -13.39
CA GLU A 223 -12.40 3.13 -12.65
C GLU A 223 -12.38 3.34 -11.13
N PHE A 224 -11.69 4.38 -10.64
CA PHE A 224 -11.46 4.60 -9.21
C PHE A 224 -12.29 5.76 -8.67
N TYR A 225 -12.88 5.52 -7.50
CA TYR A 225 -13.76 6.47 -6.82
C TYR A 225 -13.42 6.51 -5.33
N ILE A 226 -13.62 7.66 -4.70
CA ILE A 226 -13.46 7.83 -3.26
C ILE A 226 -14.86 7.88 -2.65
N ILE A 227 -15.13 6.96 -1.72
CA ILE A 227 -16.27 7.04 -0.82
C ILE A 227 -15.83 7.71 0.48
N LYS A 228 -16.63 8.66 0.94
CA LYS A 228 -16.44 9.39 2.21
C LYS A 228 -17.69 9.20 3.06
N ALA A 229 -17.53 8.72 4.29
CA ALA A 229 -18.61 8.65 5.29
C ALA A 229 -18.29 9.61 6.44
N ILE A 230 -19.29 10.33 6.93
CA ILE A 230 -19.12 11.41 7.94
C ILE A 230 -20.06 11.19 9.13
N SER A 231 -19.59 11.41 10.35
CA SER A 231 -20.41 11.44 11.56
C SER A 231 -19.88 12.50 12.51
N GLY A 232 -20.56 13.64 12.60
CA GLY A 232 -20.06 14.79 13.36
C GLY A 232 -18.76 15.33 12.76
N GLU A 233 -17.70 15.38 13.57
CA GLU A 233 -16.35 15.81 13.13
C GLU A 233 -15.52 14.65 12.54
N GLU A 234 -15.95 13.40 12.71
CA GLU A 234 -15.22 12.24 12.20
C GLU A 234 -15.56 11.95 10.74
N SER A 235 -14.55 11.59 9.96
CA SER A 235 -14.71 11.15 8.58
C SER A 235 -13.80 9.97 8.24
N VAL A 236 -14.34 9.04 7.45
CA VAL A 236 -13.59 7.88 6.94
C VAL A 236 -13.66 7.88 5.43
N TYR A 237 -12.53 7.59 4.79
CA TYR A 237 -12.38 7.55 3.34
C TYR A 237 -12.05 6.13 2.87
N ARG A 238 -12.53 5.77 1.68
CA ARG A 238 -12.17 4.51 1.02
C ARG A 238 -12.06 4.69 -0.48
N LEU A 239 -10.93 4.28 -1.04
CA LEU A 239 -10.77 4.10 -2.47
C LEU A 239 -11.49 2.80 -2.88
N ILE A 240 -12.39 2.90 -3.84
CA ILE A 240 -13.08 1.76 -4.43
C ILE A 240 -12.85 1.72 -5.93
N LYS A 241 -12.95 0.52 -6.50
CA LYS A 241 -12.93 0.29 -7.93
C LYS A 241 -14.33 -0.12 -8.39
N ILE A 242 -14.91 0.64 -9.33
CA ILE A 242 -16.16 0.28 -9.99
C ILE A 242 -15.81 -0.05 -11.43
N LYS A 243 -16.26 -1.22 -11.91
CA LYS A 243 -16.06 -1.60 -13.31
C LYS A 243 -16.77 -0.60 -14.21
N THR A 244 -16.03 0.01 -15.13
CA THR A 244 -16.55 1.08 -15.99
C THR A 244 -16.58 0.65 -17.45
N GLU A 245 -17.74 0.74 -18.09
CA GLU A 245 -17.93 0.47 -19.51
C GLU A 245 -17.80 1.76 -20.35
N ASN A 246 -17.51 1.59 -21.65
CA ASN A 246 -17.31 2.67 -22.63
C ASN A 246 -16.19 3.67 -22.29
N MET A 247 -15.11 3.20 -21.65
CA MET A 247 -13.90 4.00 -21.47
C MET A 247 -13.31 4.38 -22.85
N PRO A 248 -12.99 5.66 -23.11
CA PRO A 248 -12.42 6.08 -24.40
C PRO A 248 -11.11 5.34 -24.69
N GLU A 249 -10.99 4.73 -25.88
CA GLU A 249 -9.82 3.93 -26.27
C GLU A 249 -8.53 4.76 -26.31
N ASN A 250 -8.62 6.02 -26.74
CA ASN A 250 -7.49 6.94 -26.82
C ASN A 250 -7.08 7.56 -25.47
N ARG A 251 -7.76 7.22 -24.37
CA ARG A 251 -7.49 7.79 -23.05
C ARG A 251 -6.06 7.54 -22.59
N GLU A 252 -5.55 6.33 -22.80
CA GLU A 252 -4.18 5.98 -22.36
C GLU A 252 -3.14 6.85 -23.07
N SER A 253 -3.25 6.98 -24.39
CA SER A 253 -2.41 7.88 -25.19
C SER A 253 -2.52 9.34 -24.73
N SER A 254 -3.74 9.82 -24.46
CA SER A 254 -3.94 11.20 -23.96
C SER A 254 -3.30 11.44 -22.60
N ILE A 255 -3.27 10.44 -21.71
CA ILE A 255 -2.57 10.54 -20.42
C ILE A 255 -1.07 10.59 -20.62
N VAL A 256 -0.52 9.72 -21.49
CA VAL A 256 0.91 9.72 -21.78
C VAL A 256 1.36 11.05 -22.36
N ASN A 257 0.60 11.62 -23.31
CA ASN A 257 0.92 12.93 -23.88
C ASN A 257 0.79 14.08 -22.87
N ASP A 258 -0.14 14.00 -21.90
CA ASP A 258 -0.25 15.02 -20.84
C ASP A 258 0.92 14.94 -19.83
N ILE A 259 1.46 13.75 -19.57
CA ILE A 259 2.62 13.58 -18.69
C ILE A 259 3.92 13.93 -19.42
N ILE A 260 4.07 13.46 -20.67
CA ILE A 260 5.28 13.60 -21.48
C ILE A 260 5.08 14.72 -22.50
N LYS A 261 5.27 15.96 -22.06
CA LYS A 261 4.94 17.16 -22.86
C LYS A 261 6.00 17.53 -23.90
N ASP A 262 7.24 17.07 -23.74
CA ASP A 262 8.37 17.45 -24.60
C ASP A 262 9.46 16.38 -24.66
N LYS A 263 10.49 16.63 -25.50
CA LYS A 263 11.67 15.77 -25.64
C LYS A 263 12.40 15.52 -24.32
N ASN A 264 12.40 16.48 -23.39
CA ASN A 264 13.07 16.32 -22.10
C ASN A 264 12.28 15.38 -21.18
N GLY A 265 10.96 15.55 -21.09
CA GLY A 265 10.05 14.67 -20.38
C GLY A 265 10.14 13.24 -20.90
N PHE A 266 10.29 13.06 -22.22
CA PHE A 266 10.50 11.75 -22.81
C PHE A 266 11.80 11.11 -22.29
N ILE A 267 12.93 11.82 -22.36
CA ILE A 267 14.22 11.31 -21.89
C ILE A 267 14.20 10.99 -20.40
N GLN A 268 13.58 11.84 -19.58
CA GLN A 268 13.42 11.61 -18.13
C GLN A 268 12.63 10.34 -17.86
N TYR A 269 11.53 10.16 -18.58
CA TYR A 269 10.67 9.01 -18.42
C TYR A 269 11.33 7.70 -18.86
N ILE A 270 12.01 7.68 -20.01
CA ILE A 270 12.80 6.51 -20.43
C ILE A 270 13.93 6.23 -19.44
N SER A 271 14.61 7.27 -18.93
CA SER A 271 15.64 7.11 -17.90
C SER A 271 15.08 6.52 -16.61
N PHE A 272 13.84 6.86 -16.25
CA PHE A 272 13.12 6.29 -15.12
C PHE A 272 12.80 4.80 -15.34
N VAL A 273 12.26 4.43 -16.51
CA VAL A 273 11.99 3.02 -16.86
C VAL A 273 13.27 2.18 -16.82
N LEU A 274 14.39 2.76 -17.28
CA LEU A 274 15.69 2.09 -17.30
C LEU A 274 16.40 2.06 -15.93
N GLY A 275 16.09 3.00 -15.04
CA GLY A 275 16.70 3.14 -13.71
C GLY A 275 16.38 1.96 -12.80
N ASP A 276 17.31 1.66 -11.90
CA ASP A 276 17.11 0.66 -10.83
C ASP A 276 16.65 1.32 -9.51
N ASP A 277 16.80 2.65 -9.36
CA ASP A 277 16.46 3.41 -8.15
C ASP A 277 15.88 4.80 -8.48
N TYR A 278 14.62 5.02 -8.08
CA TYR A 278 13.86 6.25 -8.32
C TYR A 278 14.56 7.49 -7.76
N LEU A 279 15.05 7.41 -6.51
CA LEU A 279 15.70 8.52 -5.81
C LEU A 279 17.05 8.89 -6.45
N LEU A 280 17.85 7.89 -6.86
CA LEU A 280 19.12 8.14 -7.56
C LEU A 280 18.89 8.80 -8.92
N SER A 281 17.84 8.38 -9.65
CA SER A 281 17.51 9.00 -10.95
C SER A 281 17.08 10.47 -10.82
N LEU A 282 16.33 10.81 -9.77
CA LEU A 282 15.93 12.18 -9.47
C LEU A 282 17.12 13.05 -9.00
N LEU A 283 18.02 12.49 -8.21
CA LEU A 283 19.24 13.16 -7.76
C LEU A 283 20.24 13.37 -8.90
N GLU A 284 20.42 12.40 -9.79
CA GLU A 284 21.18 12.54 -11.04
C GLU A 284 20.59 13.65 -11.91
N ASN A 285 19.26 13.69 -12.07
CA ASN A 285 18.58 14.74 -12.86
C ASN A 285 18.68 16.14 -12.21
N LYS A 286 18.61 16.24 -10.87
CA LYS A 286 18.83 17.52 -10.15
C LYS A 286 20.28 18.00 -10.24
N ASN A 287 21.26 17.09 -10.21
CA ASN A 287 22.68 17.45 -10.34
C ASN A 287 23.08 17.77 -11.78
N ASN A 288 22.44 17.15 -12.77
CA ASN A 288 22.64 17.45 -14.20
C ASN A 288 22.01 18.79 -14.63
N MET A 289 21.15 19.43 -13.83
CA MET A 289 20.75 20.82 -14.09
C MET A 289 21.90 21.83 -14.00
N LYS A 290 23.03 21.49 -13.35
CA LYS A 290 24.25 22.33 -13.34
C LYS A 290 25.28 21.96 -14.41
N TYR A 291 25.14 20.81 -15.07
CA TYR A 291 26.03 20.37 -16.13
C TYR A 291 25.23 19.70 -17.26
N GLY A 292 24.79 20.52 -18.21
CA GLY A 292 24.51 20.09 -19.58
C GLY A 292 23.05 20.06 -20.02
N PHE A 293 22.51 21.21 -20.40
CA PHE A 293 21.41 21.29 -21.37
C PHE A 293 21.70 22.39 -22.39
N LEU A 294 22.24 22.03 -23.56
CA LEU A 294 22.09 22.82 -24.78
C LEU A 294 22.09 21.91 -26.01
N PHE A 295 21.13 22.17 -26.91
CA PHE A 295 21.09 21.61 -28.26
C PHE A 295 21.62 22.63 -29.29
N GLY A 296 22.49 22.13 -30.16
CA GLY A 296 23.04 22.75 -31.37
C GLY A 296 24.19 21.87 -31.88
N ASN A 297 24.03 21.26 -33.06
CA ASN A 297 24.91 20.27 -33.72
C ASN A 297 25.04 18.86 -33.08
N GLY A 298 23.93 18.12 -33.02
CA GLY A 298 23.95 16.75 -33.57
C GLY A 298 24.45 15.56 -32.75
N GLU A 299 24.63 15.61 -31.43
CA GLU A 299 24.89 14.38 -30.64
C GLU A 299 24.17 14.40 -29.29
N ILE A 300 23.23 13.47 -29.11
CA ILE A 300 22.77 12.96 -27.80
C ILE A 300 23.64 11.69 -27.54
N ILE A 301 23.47 10.96 -26.44
CA ILE A 301 23.74 9.49 -26.36
C ILE A 301 25.08 9.05 -25.70
N PRO A 302 25.46 9.51 -24.48
CA PRO A 302 26.27 8.62 -23.61
C PRO A 302 25.45 7.97 -22.49
N ALA A 303 24.84 8.76 -21.60
CA ALA A 303 24.24 8.25 -20.37
C ALA A 303 22.99 7.37 -20.61
N LEU A 304 22.09 7.78 -21.52
CA LEU A 304 20.90 6.98 -21.83
C LEU A 304 21.26 5.67 -22.53
N TYR A 305 22.24 5.72 -23.44
CA TYR A 305 22.70 4.54 -24.16
C TYR A 305 23.41 3.54 -23.27
N GLU A 306 24.22 4.01 -22.34
CA GLU A 306 24.82 3.15 -21.32
C GLU A 306 23.74 2.49 -20.45
N LYS A 307 22.71 3.25 -20.04
CA LYS A 307 21.55 2.70 -19.33
C LYS A 307 20.80 1.66 -20.16
N MET A 308 20.59 1.90 -21.46
CA MET A 308 19.99 0.93 -22.39
C MET A 308 20.88 -0.32 -22.58
N LEU A 309 22.19 -0.17 -22.73
CA LEU A 309 23.15 -1.29 -22.79
C LEU A 309 23.09 -2.15 -21.53
N ARG A 310 23.13 -1.52 -20.35
CA ARG A 310 23.06 -2.22 -19.07
C ARG A 310 21.73 -2.94 -18.90
N ALA A 311 20.61 -2.29 -19.28
CA ALA A 311 19.29 -2.93 -19.27
C ALA A 311 19.22 -4.11 -20.26
N ALA A 312 19.81 -4.01 -21.44
CA ALA A 312 19.81 -5.09 -22.42
C ALA A 312 20.60 -6.32 -21.92
N ALA A 313 21.61 -6.10 -21.07
CA ALA A 313 22.39 -7.16 -20.45
C ALA A 313 21.70 -7.78 -19.22
N ARG A 314 21.08 -6.97 -18.35
CA ARG A 314 20.61 -7.40 -17.02
C ARG A 314 19.09 -7.49 -16.86
N SER A 315 18.33 -6.70 -17.61
CA SER A 315 16.88 -6.54 -17.46
C SER A 315 16.20 -6.31 -18.82
N PRO A 316 16.29 -7.27 -19.76
CA PRO A 316 15.75 -7.11 -21.12
C PRO A 316 14.24 -6.84 -21.15
N GLN A 317 13.49 -7.25 -20.13
CA GLN A 317 12.04 -7.00 -20.08
C GLN A 317 11.71 -5.50 -20.10
N LYS A 318 12.58 -4.62 -19.60
CA LYS A 318 12.39 -3.16 -19.59
C LYS A 318 12.19 -2.58 -21.00
N PHE A 319 12.68 -3.24 -22.05
CA PHE A 319 12.46 -2.79 -23.44
C PHE A 319 11.01 -2.95 -23.90
N SER A 320 10.27 -3.90 -23.32
CA SER A 320 8.83 -4.05 -23.60
C SER A 320 8.03 -2.87 -23.04
N ASP A 321 8.46 -2.32 -21.91
CA ASP A 321 7.83 -1.14 -21.32
C ASP A 321 8.14 0.11 -22.14
N ILE A 322 9.39 0.29 -22.59
CA ILE A 322 9.75 1.35 -23.56
C ILE A 322 8.90 1.25 -24.84
N LYS A 323 8.64 0.04 -25.33
CA LYS A 323 7.79 -0.17 -26.51
C LYS A 323 6.38 0.37 -26.31
N LYS A 324 5.73 -0.01 -25.21
CA LYS A 324 4.37 0.45 -24.88
C LYS A 324 4.29 1.98 -24.89
N ILE A 325 5.33 2.64 -24.37
CA ILE A 325 5.38 4.09 -24.30
C ILE A 325 5.51 4.70 -25.69
N LEU A 326 6.39 4.15 -26.52
CA LEU A 326 6.54 4.58 -27.92
C LEU A 326 5.24 4.40 -28.72
N ASP A 327 4.49 3.33 -28.44
CA ASP A 327 3.20 3.05 -29.10
C ASP A 327 2.07 3.99 -28.62
N LEU A 328 2.16 4.48 -27.37
CA LEU A 328 1.16 5.37 -26.77
C LEU A 328 1.35 6.85 -27.11
N ILE A 329 2.59 7.29 -27.39
CA ILE A 329 2.89 8.66 -27.80
C ILE A 329 2.42 8.87 -29.23
N THR A 330 1.46 9.79 -29.41
CA THR A 330 0.91 10.09 -30.74
C THR A 330 1.54 11.31 -31.39
N GLU A 331 2.25 12.16 -30.64
CA GLU A 331 2.92 13.35 -31.17
C GLU A 331 4.40 13.06 -31.41
N ASP A 332 4.80 12.94 -32.68
CA ASP A 332 6.16 12.56 -33.06
C ASP A 332 7.24 13.57 -32.63
N ASN A 333 6.87 14.83 -32.40
CA ASN A 333 7.77 15.90 -31.92
C ASN A 333 8.28 15.67 -30.48
N ILE A 334 7.58 14.85 -29.68
CA ILE A 334 7.97 14.48 -28.31
C ILE A 334 9.18 13.53 -28.33
N ILE A 335 9.31 12.70 -29.37
CA ILE A 335 10.39 11.71 -29.46
C ILE A 335 11.63 12.38 -30.07
N PRO A 336 12.81 12.31 -29.42
CA PRO A 336 14.04 12.82 -29.99
C PRO A 336 14.42 12.12 -31.29
N ASP A 337 14.95 12.88 -32.23
CA ASP A 337 15.39 12.39 -33.53
C ASP A 337 16.48 11.31 -33.35
N GLY A 338 16.36 10.19 -34.07
CA GLY A 338 17.30 9.06 -33.95
C GLY A 338 16.99 8.05 -32.83
N PHE A 339 16.07 8.36 -31.91
CA PHE A 339 15.78 7.45 -30.79
C PHE A 339 15.06 6.17 -31.24
N LYS A 340 14.12 6.27 -32.19
CA LYS A 340 13.38 5.09 -32.70
C LYS A 340 14.35 4.09 -33.36
N GLU A 341 15.31 4.59 -34.13
CA GLU A 341 16.37 3.78 -34.76
C GLU A 341 17.26 3.11 -33.71
N LEU A 342 17.66 3.87 -32.68
CA LEU A 342 18.46 3.34 -31.59
C LEU A 342 17.73 2.22 -30.84
N TYR A 343 16.47 2.46 -30.47
CA TYR A 343 15.63 1.48 -29.79
C TYR A 343 15.49 0.19 -30.61
N GLN A 344 15.22 0.30 -31.91
CA GLN A 344 15.11 -0.87 -32.80
C GLN A 344 16.42 -1.68 -32.86
N ALA A 345 17.58 -1.03 -32.80
CA ALA A 345 18.86 -1.74 -32.76
C ALA A 345 18.99 -2.61 -31.50
N PHE A 346 18.58 -2.08 -30.33
CA PHE A 346 18.55 -2.85 -29.09
C PHE A 346 17.48 -3.94 -29.08
N GLU A 347 16.27 -3.66 -29.58
CA GLU A 347 15.17 -4.63 -29.61
C GLU A 347 15.57 -5.89 -30.40
N ARG A 348 16.28 -5.74 -31.54
CA ARG A 348 16.78 -6.88 -32.33
C ARG A 348 17.79 -7.75 -31.59
N VAL A 349 18.59 -7.17 -30.69
CA VAL A 349 19.59 -7.91 -29.91
C VAL A 349 18.93 -8.59 -28.73
N VAL A 350 18.00 -7.91 -28.07
CA VAL A 350 17.27 -8.42 -26.90
C VAL A 350 16.31 -9.55 -27.29
N ALA A 351 15.58 -9.42 -28.41
CA ALA A 351 14.62 -10.44 -28.87
C ALA A 351 15.26 -11.75 -29.36
N LYS A 352 16.59 -11.79 -29.53
CA LYS A 352 17.35 -12.99 -29.90
C LYS A 352 17.85 -13.80 -28.70
N LYS A 353 17.70 -13.28 -27.48
CA LYS A 353 17.96 -13.99 -26.23
C LYS A 353 16.65 -14.50 -25.66
#